data_AF-A0A1J3K2Q2-F1
#
_entry.id   AF-A0A1J3K2Q2-F1
#
_cell.length_a   1.000
_cell.length_b   1.000
_cell.length_c   1.000
_cell.angle_alpha   90.00
_cell.angle_beta   90.00
_cell.angle_gamma   90.00
#
_symmetry.space_group_name_H-M   'P 1'
#
loop_
_entity.id
_entity.type
_entity.pdbx_description
1 polymer ?
#
loop_
_entity_poly.entity_id
_entity_poly.type
_entity_poly.pdbx_seq_one_letter_code
_entity_poly.pdbx_strand_id
1 'polypeptide(L)' 'MDKGEATKQAENIVLVGRAGIGKSATGNSLIGQKVFESEAHAKKCQAHGAVVTGDNHTINVIDTPDLSDLGLSAEFI' A
#
# COMPACT_ATOMS: atom_id res chain seq x y z
N MET A 1 -36.13 3.34 -12.20
CA MET A 1 -35.55 2.28 -11.36
C MET A 1 -34.06 2.55 -11.30
N ASP A 2 -33.66 3.30 -10.28
CA ASP A 2 -32.25 3.62 -10.02
C ASP A 2 -31.58 2.34 -9.51
N LYS A 3 -30.64 1.79 -10.26
CA LYS A 3 -29.82 0.68 -9.77
C LYS A 3 -28.79 1.31 -8.84
N GLY A 4 -29.12 1.37 -7.55
CA GLY A 4 -28.21 1.88 -6.52
C GLY A 4 -26.82 1.27 -6.71
N GLU A 5 -25.85 2.12 -7.01
CA GLU A 5 -24.46 1.73 -7.19
C GLU A 5 -23.97 1.21 -5.83
N ALA A 6 -23.78 -0.12 -5.73
CA ALA A 6 -23.22 -0.73 -4.55
C ALA A 6 -21.86 -0.09 -4.28
N THR A 7 -21.69 0.53 -3.11
CA THR A 7 -20.41 1.10 -2.69
C THR A 7 -19.37 0.00 -2.67
N LYS A 8 -18.40 0.09 -3.58
CA LYS A 8 -17.27 -0.84 -3.63
C LYS A 8 -16.45 -0.65 -2.36
N GLN A 9 -16.53 -1.58 -1.41
CA GLN A 9 -15.71 -1.53 -0.20
C GLN A 9 -14.23 -1.62 -0.59
N ALA A 10 -13.44 -0.68 -0.05
CA ALA A 10 -12.01 -0.64 -0.23
C ALA A 10 -11.31 -0.42 1.11
N GLU A 11 -10.37 -1.30 1.42
CA GLU A 11 -9.50 -1.20 2.58
C GLU A 11 -8.09 -0.80 2.15
N ASN A 12 -7.38 -0.02 2.97
CA ASN A 12 -6.05 0.48 2.67
C ASN A 12 -5.04 -0.10 3.65
N ILE A 13 -4.02 -0.77 3.13
CA ILE A 13 -2.84 -1.24 3.88
C ILE A 13 -1.68 -0.31 3.54
N VAL A 14 -1.18 0.44 4.53
CA VAL A 14 -0.01 1.31 4.38
C VAL A 14 1.21 0.62 4.96
N LEU A 15 2.25 0.45 4.13
CA LEU A 15 3.50 -0.18 4.54
C LEU A 15 4.51 0.90 4.94
N VAL A 16 4.88 0.94 6.22
CA VAL A 16 5.80 1.95 6.78
C VAL A 16 7.07 1.33 7.36
N GLY A 17 8.16 2.10 7.37
CA GLY A 17 9.43 1.72 7.98
C GLY A 17 10.65 2.20 7.19
N ARG A 18 11.86 1.92 7.70
CA ARG A 18 13.14 2.39 7.11
C ARG A 18 13.35 1.92 5.67
N ALA A 19 14.26 2.55 4.92
CA ALA A 19 14.69 2.02 3.64
C ALA A 19 15.35 0.63 3.77
N GLY A 20 15.27 -0.17 2.72
CA GLY A 20 15.89 -1.50 2.65
C GLY A 20 15.25 -2.61 3.50
N ILE A 21 14.21 -2.34 4.30
CA ILE A 21 13.57 -3.38 5.15
C ILE A 21 12.60 -4.30 4.40
N GLY A 22 12.42 -4.08 3.09
CA GLY A 22 11.58 -4.93 2.24
C GLY A 22 10.10 -4.53 2.15
N LYS A 23 9.74 -3.26 2.36
CA LYS A 23 8.33 -2.78 2.23
C LYS A 23 7.74 -3.10 0.85
N SER A 24 8.40 -2.68 -0.23
CA SER A 24 7.98 -2.94 -1.61
C SER A 24 7.89 -4.44 -1.93
N ALA A 25 8.82 -5.25 -1.42
CA ALA A 25 8.79 -6.70 -1.58
C ALA A 25 7.58 -7.32 -0.86
N THR A 26 7.28 -6.87 0.36
CA THR A 26 6.07 -7.28 1.10
C THR A 26 4.80 -6.86 0.38
N GLY A 27 4.76 -5.65 -0.20
CA GLY A 27 3.62 -5.18 -0.98
C GLY A 27 3.34 -6.06 -2.21
N ASN A 28 4.40 -6.48 -2.91
CA ASN A 28 4.27 -7.44 -4.02
C ASN A 28 3.75 -8.80 -3.56
N SER A 29 4.16 -9.27 -2.38
CA SER A 29 3.66 -10.52 -1.80
C SER A 29 2.18 -10.43 -1.41
N LEU A 30 1.73 -9.28 -0.86
CA LEU A 30 0.33 -9.05 -0.52
C LEU A 30 -0.57 -8.98 -1.77
N ILE A 31 -0.09 -8.32 -2.82
CA ILE A 31 -0.83 -8.20 -4.09
C ILE A 31 -0.76 -9.52 -4.89
N GLY A 32 0.32 -10.30 -4.74
CA GLY A 32 0.57 -11.54 -5.51
C GLY A 32 1.17 -11.30 -6.90
N GLN A 33 1.56 -10.07 -7.23
CA GLN A 33 2.22 -9.68 -8.48
C GLN A 33 3.31 -8.64 -8.21
N LYS A 34 4.29 -8.57 -9.11
CA LYS A 34 5.37 -7.58 -9.04
C LYS A 34 4.91 -6.23 -9.59
N VAL A 35 4.35 -5.40 -8.71
CA VAL A 35 3.82 -4.05 -9.03
C VAL A 35 4.66 -2.93 -8.46
N PHE A 36 5.33 -3.15 -7.32
CA PHE A 36 6.28 -2.23 -6.75
C PHE A 36 7.69 -2.58 -7.23
N GLU A 37 8.41 -1.56 -7.69
CA GLU A 37 9.84 -1.70 -7.93
C GLU A 37 10.54 -1.81 -6.58
N SER A 38 11.12 -2.97 -6.32
CA SER A 38 11.90 -3.22 -5.10
C SER A 38 13.29 -2.59 -5.25
N GLU A 39 13.35 -1.28 -5.41
CA GLU A 39 14.59 -0.51 -5.27
C GLU A 39 14.96 -0.37 -3.78
N ALA A 40 16.22 -0.02 -3.50
CA ALA A 40 16.66 0.16 -2.13
C ALA A 40 15.84 1.24 -1.38
N HIS A 41 15.33 2.25 -2.10
CA HIS A 41 14.60 3.38 -1.55
C HIS A 41 13.40 3.75 -2.46
N ALA A 42 12.19 3.65 -1.93
CA ALA A 42 11.01 4.24 -2.57
C ALA A 42 11.09 5.78 -2.46
N LYS A 43 11.01 6.49 -3.59
CA LYS A 43 11.15 7.96 -3.63
C LYS A 43 9.84 8.72 -3.42
N LYS A 44 8.70 8.04 -3.61
CA LYS A 44 7.34 8.59 -3.49
C LYS A 44 6.40 7.50 -3.00
N CYS A 45 5.26 7.87 -2.43
CA CYS A 45 4.20 6.92 -2.13
C CYS A 45 3.67 6.30 -3.44
N GLN A 46 3.54 4.99 -3.47
CA GLN A 46 2.96 4.23 -4.58
C GLN A 46 1.80 3.40 -4.05
N ALA A 47 0.65 3.45 -4.72
CA ALA A 47 -0.54 2.70 -4.33
C ALA A 47 -0.93 1.74 -5.45
N HIS A 48 -1.16 0.47 -5.11
CA HIS A 48 -1.69 -0.54 -6.02
C HIS A 48 -2.85 -1.28 -5.35
N GLY A 49 -3.97 -1.36 -6.05
CA GLY A 49 -5.14 -2.11 -5.63
C GLY A 49 -5.18 -3.50 -6.23
N ALA A 50 -5.53 -4.50 -5.41
CA ALA A 50 -5.92 -5.82 -5.87
C ALA A 50 -7.36 -6.11 -5.43
N VAL A 51 -8.13 -6.77 -6.29
CA VAL A 51 -9.44 -7.29 -5.92
C VAL A 51 -9.22 -8.59 -5.17
N VAL A 52 -9.70 -8.67 -3.93
CA VAL A 52 -9.72 -9.91 -3.16
C VAL A 52 -10.99 -10.67 -3.53
N THR A 53 -10.84 -11.95 -3.91
CA THR A 53 -11.95 -12.78 -4.39
C THR A 53 -12.97 -13.05 -3.29
N GLY A 54 -14.25 -12.91 -3.62
CA GLY A 54 -15.38 -13.22 -2.74
C GLY A 54 -16.50 -12.20 -2.94
N ASP A 55 -16.18 -10.91 -2.72
CA ASP A 55 -17.22 -9.92 -2.39
C ASP A 55 -17.06 -8.57 -3.13
N ASN A 56 -16.32 -8.50 -4.25
CA ASN A 56 -15.93 -7.24 -4.91
C ASN A 56 -15.14 -6.28 -4.00
N HIS A 57 -14.56 -6.78 -2.92
CA HIS A 57 -13.77 -6.02 -1.97
C HIS A 57 -12.37 -5.72 -2.54
N THR A 58 -11.94 -4.46 -2.48
CA THR A 58 -10.62 -4.05 -2.98
C THR A 58 -9.68 -3.82 -1.80
N ILE A 59 -8.48 -4.39 -1.84
CA ILE A 59 -7.41 -3.99 -0.92
C ILE A 59 -6.41 -3.14 -1.70
N ASN A 60 -6.18 -1.91 -1.24
CA ASN A 60 -5.11 -1.05 -1.72
C ASN A 60 -3.89 -1.22 -0.84
N VAL A 61 -2.77 -1.62 -1.42
CA VAL A 61 -1.47 -1.62 -0.76
C VAL A 61 -0.74 -0.34 -1.14
N ILE A 62 -0.28 0.41 -0.14
CA ILE A 62 0.39 1.69 -0.29
C ILE A 62 1.82 1.55 0.25
N ASP A 63 2.79 1.50 -0.65
CA ASP A 63 4.21 1.55 -0.34
C ASP A 63 4.64 3.00 -0.09
N THR A 64 5.40 3.24 0.97
CA THR A 64 5.83 4.59 1.38
C THR A 64 7.35 4.78 1.25
N PRO A 65 7.82 6.04 1.12
CA PRO A 65 9.23 6.38 1.26
C PRO A 65 9.85 5.98 2.60
N ASP A 66 11.16 6.18 2.74
CA ASP A 66 11.86 5.96 3.99
C ASP A 66 11.24 6.81 5.11
N LEU A 67 10.98 6.17 6.26
CA LEU A 67 10.53 6.84 7.47
C LEU A 67 11.50 7.93 7.94
N SER A 68 12.81 7.77 7.69
CA SER A 68 13.82 8.78 7.99
C SER A 68 13.69 10.06 7.14
N ASP A 69 13.09 9.96 5.95
CA ASP A 69 12.81 11.11 5.09
C ASP A 69 11.50 11.83 5.46
N LEU A 70 10.65 11.20 6.30
CA LEU A 70 9.35 11.75 6.69
C LEU A 70 9.43 12.87 7.74
N GLY A 71 10.64 13.27 8.17
CA GLY A 71 10.84 14.38 9.11
C GLY A 71 10.16 14.16 10.47
N LEU A 72 9.83 12.92 10.81
CA LEU A 72 9.17 12.57 12.06
C LEU A 72 10.15 12.81 13.22
N SER A 73 9.89 13.84 14.04
CA SER A 73 10.49 13.93 15.36
C SER A 73 9.88 12.82 16.24
N ALA A 74 10.68 12.31 17.18
CA ALA A 74 10.25 11.26 18.12
C ALA A 74 9.10 11.69 19.08
N GLU A 75 8.45 12.84 18.85
CA GLU A 75 7.34 13.34 19.66
C GLU A 75 5.98 12.70 19.31
N PHE A 76 5.91 11.84 18.30
CA PHE A 76 4.67 11.18 17.88
C PHE A 76 4.68 9.64 18.03
N ILE A 77 5.56 9.07 18.87
CA ILE A 77 5.50 7.67 19.31
C ILE A 77 5.13 7.61 20.79
#